data_AF-A0A849S519-F1
#
_entry.id   AF-A0A849S519-F1
#
_cell.length_a   1.000
_cell.length_b   1.000
_cell.length_c   1.000
_cell.angle_alpha   90.00
_cell.angle_beta   90.00
_cell.angle_gamma   90.00
#
_symmetry.space_group_name_H-M   'P 1'
#
loop_
_entity.id
_entity.type
_entity.pdbx_description
1 polymer ?
#
loop_
_entity_poly.entity_id
_entity_poly.type
_entity_poly.pdbx_seq_one_letter_code
_entity_poly.pdbx_strand_id
1 'polypeptide(L)'
;GNTFLKASASTDGEAKIYFEACSLLSYSNADYFNDTGNMLCVSADTMAKLKNASFEWLDDFEPIIEHFKNKQPAEIENVKAKIQLAGEECEITWSERHFARLVALWEKA
;
A
#
# COMPACT_ATOMS: atom_id res chain seq x y z
N GLY A 1 23.95 -9.53 -6.49
CA GLY A 1 23.19 -10.76 -6.21
C GLY A 1 21.77 -10.52 -6.68
N ASN A 2 21.25 -11.37 -7.56
CA ASN A 2 19.91 -11.22 -8.12
C ASN A 2 18.87 -11.62 -7.07
N THR A 3 18.39 -10.63 -6.31
CA THR A 3 17.29 -10.79 -5.37
C THR A 3 15.97 -10.61 -6.11
N PHE A 4 15.24 -11.74 -6.21
CA PHE A 4 13.85 -11.95 -6.68
C PHE A 4 13.67 -12.21 -8.19
N LEU A 5 13.07 -13.37 -8.48
CA LEU A 5 12.59 -13.76 -9.80
C LEU A 5 11.38 -12.88 -10.13
N LYS A 6 11.55 -11.96 -11.09
CA LYS A 6 10.46 -11.22 -11.73
C LYS A 6 9.31 -12.18 -12.01
N ALA A 7 8.09 -11.83 -11.60
CA ALA A 7 6.88 -12.62 -11.84
C ALA A 7 6.88 -13.19 -13.26
N SER A 8 7.08 -14.50 -13.38
CA SER A 8 7.29 -15.16 -14.67
C SER A 8 6.00 -15.14 -15.48
N ALA A 9 6.11 -14.85 -16.78
CA ALA A 9 5.02 -15.08 -17.72
C ALA A 9 4.56 -16.56 -17.62
N SER A 10 3.27 -16.81 -17.84
CA SER A 10 2.76 -18.17 -17.94
C SER A 10 3.49 -18.95 -19.05
N THR A 11 3.36 -20.28 -19.07
CA THR A 11 3.90 -21.17 -20.13
C THR A 11 3.51 -20.74 -21.55
N ASP A 12 2.47 -19.91 -21.67
CA ASP A 12 1.87 -19.45 -22.91
C ASP A 12 2.33 -18.02 -23.30
N GLY A 13 3.27 -17.43 -22.55
CA GLY A 13 3.79 -16.08 -22.79
C GLY A 13 2.88 -14.94 -22.30
N GLU A 14 1.67 -15.26 -21.83
CA GLU A 14 0.74 -14.31 -21.24
C GLU A 14 1.16 -14.00 -19.78
N ALA A 15 1.43 -12.73 -19.49
CA ALA A 15 1.68 -12.27 -18.13
C ALA A 15 0.36 -12.30 -17.35
N LYS A 16 0.15 -13.35 -16.53
CA LYS A 16 -0.98 -13.38 -15.60
C LYS A 16 -0.74 -12.29 -14.55
N ILE A 17 -1.68 -11.36 -14.47
CA ILE A 17 -1.65 -10.29 -13.48
C ILE A 17 -1.82 -10.94 -12.09
N TYR A 18 -0.72 -11.02 -11.34
CA TYR A 18 -0.66 -11.58 -9.99
C TYR A 18 -0.36 -10.47 -8.99
N PHE A 19 -1.15 -10.41 -7.92
CA PHE A 19 -0.96 -9.47 -6.83
C PHE A 19 -1.08 -10.17 -5.48
N GLU A 20 -0.39 -9.61 -4.51
CA GLU A 20 -0.40 -9.99 -3.11
C GLU A 20 -1.10 -8.90 -2.29
N ALA A 21 -1.82 -9.29 -1.25
CA ALA A 21 -2.46 -8.36 -0.33
C ALA A 21 -1.58 -8.20 0.93
N CYS A 22 -1.02 -7.01 1.15
CA CYS A 22 -0.18 -6.69 2.30
C CYS A 22 -0.96 -5.89 3.33
N SER A 23 -0.97 -6.33 4.58
CA SER A 23 -1.51 -5.53 5.68
C SER A 23 -0.54 -4.39 6.05
N LEU A 24 -1.04 -3.18 6.29
CA LEU A 24 -0.25 -2.01 6.69
C LEU A 24 0.17 -2.09 8.16
N LEU A 25 -0.71 -2.61 9.02
CA LEU A 25 -0.44 -2.87 10.42
C LEU A 25 0.07 -4.30 10.63
N SER A 26 0.98 -4.45 11.59
CA SER A 26 1.49 -5.76 11.99
C SER A 26 0.37 -6.72 12.41
N TYR A 27 0.52 -8.01 12.10
CA TYR A 27 -0.32 -9.12 12.55
C TYR A 27 -0.53 -9.17 14.08
N SER A 28 0.29 -8.46 14.85
CA SER A 28 0.16 -8.35 16.30
C SER A 28 -1.01 -7.48 16.77
N ASN A 29 -1.61 -6.66 15.89
CA ASN A 29 -2.80 -5.88 16.19
C ASN A 29 -4.02 -6.49 15.49
N ALA A 30 -4.56 -7.55 16.09
CA ALA A 30 -5.55 -8.45 15.48
C ALA A 30 -6.88 -7.77 15.13
N ASP A 31 -7.19 -6.64 15.77
CA ASP A 31 -8.49 -5.95 15.65
C ASP A 31 -8.78 -5.45 14.22
N TYR A 32 -7.72 -5.21 13.42
CA TYR A 32 -7.84 -4.61 12.10
C TYR A 32 -7.20 -5.46 10.99
N PHE A 33 -6.83 -6.71 11.28
CA PHE A 33 -6.05 -7.56 10.39
C PHE A 33 -6.71 -7.79 9.01
N ASN A 34 -8.05 -7.92 8.98
CA ASN A 34 -8.82 -8.14 7.75
C ASN A 34 -9.62 -6.91 7.28
N ASP A 35 -9.36 -5.71 7.83
CA ASP A 35 -10.05 -4.51 7.38
C ASP A 35 -9.53 -4.07 6.01
N THR A 36 -10.43 -3.81 5.06
CA THR A 36 -10.06 -3.36 3.71
C THR A 36 -9.28 -2.04 3.69
N GLY A 37 -9.39 -1.19 4.72
CA GLY A 37 -8.59 0.02 4.89
C GLY A 37 -7.15 -0.25 5.35
N ASN A 38 -6.87 -1.46 5.83
CA ASN A 38 -5.55 -1.92 6.27
C ASN A 38 -4.79 -2.68 5.17
N MET A 39 -5.34 -2.84 3.97
CA MET A 39 -4.78 -3.73 2.94
C MET A 39 -4.27 -2.96 1.72
N LEU A 40 -3.03 -3.24 1.31
CA LEU A 40 -2.43 -2.80 0.05
C LEU A 40 -2.37 -3.96 -0.96
N CYS A 41 -2.71 -3.65 -2.21
CA CYS A 41 -2.49 -4.56 -3.34
C CYS A 41 -1.11 -4.28 -3.94
N VAL A 42 -0.21 -5.26 -3.91
CA VAL A 42 1.18 -5.10 -4.34
C VAL A 42 1.62 -6.25 -5.25
N SER A 43 2.70 -6.07 -6.01
CA SER A 43 3.30 -7.16 -6.77
C SER A 43 3.99 -8.18 -5.84
N ALA A 44 4.26 -9.38 -6.35
CA ALA A 44 5.04 -10.40 -5.62
C ALA A 44 6.39 -9.87 -5.12
N ASP A 45 7.10 -9.13 -5.97
CA ASP A 45 8.42 -8.58 -5.65
C ASP A 45 8.32 -7.52 -4.54
N THR A 46 7.33 -6.62 -4.63
CA THR A 46 7.08 -5.62 -3.59
C THR A 46 6.67 -6.29 -2.27
N MET A 47 5.84 -7.33 -2.31
CA MET A 47 5.48 -8.11 -1.12
C MET A 47 6.70 -8.78 -0.48
N ALA A 48 7.60 -9.35 -1.30
CA ALA A 48 8.83 -9.95 -0.81
C ALA A 48 9.73 -8.90 -0.12
N LYS A 49 9.83 -7.69 -0.68
CA LYS A 49 10.53 -6.56 -0.03
C LYS A 49 9.84 -6.16 1.27
N LEU A 50 8.52 -5.93 1.28
CA LEU A 50 7.77 -5.53 2.48
C LEU A 50 7.89 -6.54 3.63
N LYS A 51 7.98 -7.84 3.31
CA LYS A 51 8.14 -8.90 4.33
C LYS A 51 9.56 -9.02 4.90
N ASN A 52 10.58 -8.70 4.13
CA ASN A 52 11.96 -9.11 4.46
C ASN A 52 12.97 -7.95 4.49
N ALA A 53 12.61 -6.77 4.01
CA ALA A 53 13.49 -5.60 3.95
C ALA A 53 13.03 -4.51 4.94
N SER A 54 13.84 -3.45 5.08
CA SER A 54 13.44 -2.26 5.82
C SER A 54 12.30 -1.54 5.12
N PHE A 55 11.37 -1.03 5.92
CA PHE A 55 10.23 -0.23 5.50
C PHE A 55 10.11 0.97 6.44
N GLU A 56 10.03 2.16 5.87
CA GLU A 56 9.85 3.41 6.62
C GLU A 56 8.89 4.33 5.87
N TRP A 57 7.98 4.98 6.61
CA TRP A 57 7.18 6.07 6.07
C TRP A 57 8.05 7.33 5.96
N LEU A 58 8.04 7.97 4.79
CA LEU A 58 8.74 9.23 4.58
C LEU A 58 7.81 10.44 4.72
N ASP A 59 6.54 10.25 4.34
CA ASP A 59 5.50 11.26 4.55
C ASP A 59 4.77 11.03 5.88
N ASP A 60 4.37 12.13 6.50
CA ASP A 60 3.45 12.13 7.63
C ASP A 60 2.00 11.94 7.13
N PHE A 61 1.29 11.00 7.73
CA PHE A 61 -0.08 10.67 7.37
C PHE A 61 -1.10 11.69 7.89
N GLU A 62 -0.83 12.37 9.00
CA GLU A 62 -1.80 13.29 9.62
C GLU A 62 -2.18 14.42 8.65
N PRO A 63 -1.24 15.17 8.04
CA PRO A 63 -1.57 16.20 7.06
C PRO A 63 -2.28 15.66 5.82
N ILE A 64 -1.93 14.45 5.37
CA ILE A 64 -2.53 13.82 4.18
C ILE A 64 -3.99 13.48 4.45
N ILE A 65 -4.30 12.91 5.62
CA ILE A 65 -5.66 12.58 6.04
C ILE A 65 -6.48 13.87 6.22
N GLU A 66 -5.93 14.89 6.87
CA GLU A 66 -6.61 16.17 7.04
C GLU A 66 -6.92 16.84 5.70
N HIS A 67 -5.97 16.85 4.76
CA HIS A 67 -6.19 17.36 3.42
C HIS A 67 -7.31 16.59 2.71
N PHE A 68 -7.26 15.25 2.77
CA PHE A 68 -8.28 14.41 2.16
C PHE A 68 -9.68 14.64 2.74
N LYS A 69 -9.81 14.94 4.04
CA LYS A 69 -11.10 15.20 4.69
C LYS A 69 -11.67 16.59 4.34
N ASN A 70 -10.82 17.56 4.07
CA ASN A 70 -11.20 18.95 3.81
C ASN A 70 -11.35 19.30 2.33
N LYS A 71 -10.99 18.39 1.42
CA LYS A 71 -11.10 18.61 -0.04
C LYS A 71 -12.55 18.70 -0.51
N GLN A 72 -12.77 19.40 -1.62
CA GLN A 72 -14.10 19.51 -2.23
C GLN A 72 -14.43 18.27 -3.09
N PRO A 73 -15.68 17.76 -3.06
CA PRO A 73 -16.09 16.61 -3.84
C PRO A 73 -16.27 16.97 -5.33
N ALA A 74 -15.17 17.01 -6.07
CA ALA A 74 -15.11 17.13 -7.54
C ALA A 74 -13.71 16.87 -8.13
N GLU A 75 -12.67 16.87 -7.29
CA GLU A 75 -11.31 16.56 -7.72
C GLU A 75 -11.08 15.05 -7.64
N ILE A 76 -11.04 14.38 -8.80
CA ILE A 76 -10.54 12.99 -8.87
C ILE A 76 -9.04 13.06 -8.61
N GLU A 77 -8.66 13.00 -7.34
CA GLU A 77 -7.28 13.00 -6.91
C GLU A 77 -6.90 11.62 -6.37
N ASN A 78 -5.80 11.08 -6.86
CA ASN A 78 -5.16 9.93 -6.24
C ASN A 78 -4.36 10.43 -5.05
N VAL A 79 -4.57 9.83 -3.88
CA VAL A 79 -3.78 10.13 -2.70
C VAL A 79 -2.47 9.37 -2.79
N LYS A 80 -1.36 10.04 -2.44
CA LYS A 80 -0.02 9.49 -2.54
C LYS A 80 0.70 9.65 -1.22
N ALA A 81 1.53 8.67 -0.87
CA ALA A 81 2.46 8.78 0.24
C ALA A 81 3.78 8.12 -0.12
N LYS A 82 4.88 8.76 0.24
CA LYS A 82 6.23 8.28 0.04
C LYS A 82 6.66 7.34 1.16
N ILE A 83 7.38 6.31 0.74
CA ILE A 83 8.00 5.32 1.63
C ILE A 83 9.44 5.08 1.21
N GLN A 84 10.25 4.64 2.16
CA GLN A 84 11.54 4.02 1.91
C GLN A 84 11.35 2.50 2.00
N LEU A 85 11.60 1.77 0.91
CA LEU A 85 11.50 0.31 0.88
C LEU A 85 12.81 -0.29 0.38
N ALA A 86 13.47 -1.10 1.20
CA ALA A 86 14.76 -1.72 0.87
C ALA A 86 15.85 -0.72 0.44
N GLY A 87 15.82 0.51 0.98
CA GLY A 87 16.76 1.58 0.61
C GLY A 87 16.42 2.32 -0.70
N GLU A 88 15.26 2.06 -1.31
CA GLU A 88 14.75 2.78 -2.48
C GLU A 88 13.52 3.64 -2.11
N GLU A 89 13.48 4.90 -2.56
CA GLU A 89 12.29 5.76 -2.38
C GLU A 89 11.19 5.28 -3.33
N CYS A 90 10.01 5.02 -2.78
CA CYS A 90 8.83 4.53 -3.50
C CYS A 90 7.61 5.37 -3.13
N GLU A 91 6.57 5.32 -3.96
CA GLU A 91 5.29 5.99 -3.71
C GLU A 91 4.16 4.96 -3.69
N ILE A 92 3.35 4.98 -2.63
CA ILE A 92 2.08 4.27 -2.59
C ILE A 92 1.00 5.22 -3.10
N THR A 93 0.17 4.74 -4.02
CA THR A 93 -0.94 5.50 -4.58
C THR A 93 -2.26 4.80 -4.26
N TRP A 94 -3.22 5.55 -3.73
CA TRP A 94 -4.59 5.09 -3.50
C TRP A 94 -5.55 5.83 -4.40
N SER A 95 -6.57 5.12 -4.89
CA SER A 95 -7.77 5.81 -5.34
C SER A 95 -8.54 6.35 -4.14
N GLU A 96 -9.32 7.40 -4.35
CA GLU A 96 -10.15 8.03 -3.32
C GLU A 96 -10.97 7.02 -2.49
N ARG A 97 -11.63 6.07 -3.16
CA ARG A 97 -12.44 5.03 -2.48
C ARG A 97 -11.61 4.18 -1.51
N HIS A 98 -10.38 3.83 -1.87
CA HIS A 98 -9.52 3.01 -1.03
C HIS A 98 -8.93 3.83 0.11
N PHE A 99 -8.54 5.07 -0.15
CA PHE A 99 -8.04 5.96 0.89
C PHE A 99 -9.13 6.31 1.91
N ALA A 100 -10.37 6.50 1.49
CA ALA A 100 -11.50 6.71 2.41
C ALA A 100 -11.70 5.54 3.41
N ARG A 101 -11.40 4.30 2.99
CA ARG A 101 -11.44 3.13 3.89
C ARG A 101 -10.32 3.18 4.93
N LEU A 102 -9.13 3.60 4.51
CA LEU A 102 -8.00 3.81 5.42
C LEU A 102 -8.29 4.90 6.44
N VAL A 103 -8.86 6.03 6.00
CA VAL A 103 -9.29 7.12 6.92
C VAL A 103 -10.35 6.64 7.91
N ALA A 104 -11.37 5.91 7.43
CA ALA A 104 -12.39 5.35 8.31
C ALA A 104 -11.85 4.33 9.33
N LEU A 105 -10.73 3.68 9.01
CA LEU A 105 -10.02 2.81 9.95
C LEU A 105 -9.20 3.63 10.95
N TRP A 106 -8.49 4.65 10.48
CA TRP A 106 -7.69 5.56 11.30
C TRP A 106 -8.52 6.24 12.39
N GLU A 107 -9.76 6.63 12.09
CA GLU A 107 -10.67 7.25 13.06
C GLU A 107 -11.25 6.28 14.11
N LYS A 108 -11.13 4.97 13.89
CA LYS A 108 -11.61 3.93 14.81
C LYS A 108 -10.52 3.41 15.75
N ALA A 109 -9.26 3.62 15.40
CA ALA A 109 -8.09 3.19 16.16
C ALA A 109 -7.77 4.20 17.27
#